data_AF-A0A7X9JV52-F1
#
_entry.id   AF-A0A7X9JV52-F1
#
_cell.length_a   1.000
_cell.length_b   1.000
_cell.length_c   1.000
_cell.angle_alpha   90.00
_cell.angle_beta   90.00
_cell.angle_gamma   90.00
#
_symmetry.space_group_name_H-M   'P 1'
#
loop_
_entity.id
_entity.type
_entity.pdbx_description
1 polymer ?
#
loop_
_entity_poly.entity_id
_entity_poly.type
_entity_poly.pdbx_seq_one_letter_code
_entity_poly.pdbx_strand_id
1 'polypeptide(L)'
;MKISKQRACVISVCCLWLFMLLFVLFPTLLSAHAANRTVRVGIYENEPKIFVSKSGNPSGIFIDIIEYIAKEENWNLQYVPGTWAEGLARLEKGEIDLMPDVAFSTERDKKFSFHKVPALSSWSQVYARKGSNIQSILNLHNKRIAVLEGSVQQSTFKQFSSGFDLNIKLITAPSYKAAFEIVARGEADAAITNRFYGLMHAKDFGLEDTAVVFEPAVLFFAAKKSSNEQLLNVIDKRLLHLKNDPKSIYYSSIKKWTTEEIKLKFPAWLKIFGLVVGIILLMSLAGSIILKRQVDVRTKELQLVNQEMDQRIVERTAQLAEAMKQAQEADRLKSAFLATMSHELRTPLNSIIGFT
;
A
#
# COMPACT_ATOMS: atom_id res chain seq x y z
N MET A 1 20.58 -88.95 30.01
CA MET A 1 20.16 -87.72 30.72
C MET A 1 20.70 -86.40 30.09
N LYS A 2 21.01 -86.35 28.78
CA LYS A 2 21.55 -85.15 28.09
C LYS A 2 20.64 -84.55 27.00
N ILE A 3 19.58 -85.26 26.58
CA ILE A 3 18.75 -84.86 25.43
C ILE A 3 17.57 -83.93 25.81
N SER A 4 17.13 -83.91 27.08
CA SER A 4 16.00 -83.06 27.50
C SER A 4 16.36 -81.59 27.73
N LYS A 5 17.62 -81.25 28.04
CA LYS A 5 18.05 -79.87 28.28
C LYS A 5 18.26 -79.05 26.98
N GLN A 6 18.59 -79.69 25.87
CA GLN A 6 18.77 -78.99 24.58
C GLN A 6 17.43 -78.56 23.96
N ARG A 7 16.36 -79.37 24.08
CA ARG A 7 15.03 -79.01 23.54
C ARG A 7 14.37 -77.86 24.30
N ALA A 8 14.56 -77.77 25.61
CA ALA A 8 14.03 -76.67 26.42
C ALA A 8 14.72 -75.32 26.11
N CYS A 9 16.02 -75.34 25.77
CA CYS A 9 16.77 -74.13 25.47
C CYS A 9 16.39 -73.54 24.09
N VAL A 10 16.16 -74.37 23.08
CA VAL A 10 15.80 -73.92 21.72
C VAL A 10 14.40 -73.31 21.67
N ILE A 11 13.45 -73.87 22.43
CA ILE A 11 12.06 -73.33 22.51
C ILE A 11 12.03 -71.97 23.22
N SER A 12 12.85 -71.80 24.26
CA SER A 12 12.93 -70.53 25.00
C SER A 12 13.54 -69.40 24.16
N VAL A 13 14.59 -69.70 23.38
CA VAL A 13 15.23 -68.70 22.49
C VAL A 13 14.34 -68.34 21.30
N CYS A 14 13.59 -69.29 20.72
CA CYS A 14 12.61 -69.00 19.67
C CYS A 14 11.43 -68.16 20.18
N CYS A 15 10.91 -68.42 21.38
CA CYS A 15 9.86 -67.58 21.97
C CYS A 15 10.34 -66.16 22.27
N LEU A 16 11.57 -65.99 22.75
CA LEU A 16 12.18 -64.68 22.97
C LEU A 16 12.39 -63.90 21.68
N TRP A 17 12.81 -64.56 20.59
CA TRP A 17 12.94 -63.93 19.28
C TRP A 17 11.58 -63.58 18.65
N LEU A 18 10.55 -64.43 18.81
CA LEU A 18 9.20 -64.13 18.35
C LEU A 18 8.58 -62.95 19.11
N PHE A 19 8.84 -62.85 20.42
CA PHE A 19 8.39 -61.72 21.25
C PHE A 19 9.12 -60.43 20.89
N MET A 20 10.43 -60.51 20.57
CA MET A 20 11.22 -59.36 20.13
C MET A 20 10.82 -58.90 18.71
N LEU A 21 10.49 -59.82 17.80
CA LEU A 21 9.93 -59.50 16.47
C LEU A 21 8.53 -58.90 16.54
N LEU A 22 7.68 -59.36 17.47
CA LEU A 22 6.37 -58.75 17.75
C LEU A 22 6.50 -57.34 18.34
N PHE A 23 7.56 -57.06 19.11
CA PHE A 23 7.83 -55.72 19.66
C PHE A 23 8.45 -54.76 18.63
N VAL A 24 9.25 -55.27 17.68
CA VAL A 24 9.88 -54.47 16.62
C VAL A 24 8.94 -54.22 15.43
N LEU A 25 7.90 -55.03 15.24
CA LEU A 25 6.83 -54.79 14.24
C LEU A 25 5.67 -53.93 14.76
N PHE A 26 5.65 -53.57 16.04
CA PHE A 26 4.63 -52.71 16.64
C PHE A 26 4.88 -51.17 16.69
N PRO A 27 5.86 -50.56 15.99
CA PRO A 27 5.95 -49.10 15.96
C PRO A 27 5.44 -48.50 14.64
N THR A 28 4.25 -48.86 14.13
CA THR A 28 3.65 -48.18 12.95
C THR A 28 2.12 -48.11 12.91
N LEU A 29 1.40 -48.25 14.03
CA LEU A 29 -0.08 -48.08 14.04
C LEU A 29 -0.62 -47.13 15.11
N LEU A 30 0.25 -46.37 15.77
CA LEU A 30 -0.13 -45.17 16.50
C LEU A 30 0.31 -43.93 15.71
N SER A 31 -0.14 -43.83 14.45
CA SER A 31 -0.56 -42.52 13.98
C SER A 31 -1.76 -42.16 14.86
N ALA A 32 -1.50 -41.40 15.93
CA ALA A 32 -2.53 -40.66 16.61
C ALA A 32 -3.27 -39.90 15.51
N HIS A 33 -4.42 -40.43 15.09
CA HIS A 33 -5.39 -39.66 14.36
C HIS A 33 -5.74 -38.54 15.34
N ALA A 34 -5.11 -37.38 15.17
CA ALA A 34 -5.54 -36.16 15.82
C ALA A 34 -6.99 -35.99 15.36
N ALA A 35 -7.93 -36.42 16.21
CA ALA A 35 -9.34 -36.36 15.90
C ALA A 35 -9.63 -34.90 15.54
N ASN A 36 -10.14 -34.69 14.32
CA ASN A 36 -10.38 -33.38 13.75
C ASN A 36 -11.31 -32.61 14.70
N ARG A 37 -10.76 -31.68 15.49
CA ARG A 37 -11.49 -31.05 16.59
C ARG A 37 -12.49 -30.07 16.00
N THR A 38 -13.78 -30.27 16.24
CA THR A 38 -14.78 -29.26 15.88
C THR A 38 -14.78 -28.14 16.91
N VAL A 39 -14.72 -26.90 16.47
CA VAL A 39 -14.75 -25.70 17.33
C VAL A 39 -15.89 -24.80 16.87
N ARG A 40 -16.88 -24.60 17.74
CA ARG A 40 -18.02 -23.71 17.48
C ARG A 40 -17.64 -22.28 17.82
N VAL A 41 -17.65 -21.40 16.83
CA VAL A 41 -17.18 -20.01 16.94
C VAL A 41 -18.36 -19.07 16.76
N GLY A 42 -18.60 -18.18 17.73
CA GLY A 42 -19.61 -17.13 17.58
C GLY A 42 -19.22 -16.12 16.49
N ILE A 43 -20.19 -15.70 15.68
CA ILE A 43 -20.00 -14.65 14.66
C ILE A 43 -21.13 -13.62 14.72
N TYR A 44 -20.77 -12.35 14.61
CA TYR A 44 -21.69 -11.21 14.69
C TYR A 44 -21.16 -10.05 13.84
N GLU A 45 -21.99 -9.03 13.62
CA GLU A 45 -21.68 -7.89 12.76
C GLU A 45 -20.84 -6.81 13.48
N ASN A 46 -19.55 -6.77 13.18
CA ASN A 46 -18.58 -5.78 13.66
C ASN A 46 -17.40 -5.66 12.68
N GLU A 47 -17.72 -5.30 11.44
CA GLU A 47 -16.75 -5.05 10.37
C GLU A 47 -15.75 -3.95 10.81
N PRO A 48 -14.44 -4.11 10.53
CA PRO A 48 -13.77 -5.21 9.81
C PRO A 48 -13.18 -6.29 10.73
N LYS A 49 -13.51 -6.28 12.03
CA LYS A 49 -12.93 -7.24 12.99
C LYS A 49 -13.51 -8.63 12.83
N ILE A 50 -14.83 -8.71 12.69
CA ILE A 50 -15.60 -9.93 12.53
C ILE A 50 -16.96 -9.58 11.92
N PHE A 51 -17.37 -10.25 10.85
CA PHE A 51 -18.63 -10.01 10.17
C PHE A 51 -18.91 -11.13 9.16
N VAL A 52 -20.13 -11.18 8.62
CA VAL A 52 -20.44 -12.03 7.46
C VAL A 52 -20.36 -11.17 6.20
N SER A 53 -19.47 -11.54 5.27
CA SER A 53 -19.30 -10.83 4.01
C SER A 53 -20.56 -10.93 3.12
N LYS A 54 -20.64 -10.09 2.09
CA LYS A 54 -21.76 -10.09 1.13
C LYS A 54 -21.96 -11.43 0.40
N SER A 55 -20.92 -12.28 0.33
CA SER A 55 -21.01 -13.63 -0.24
C SER A 55 -21.50 -14.68 0.74
N GLY A 56 -21.81 -14.30 1.99
CA GLY A 56 -22.29 -15.20 3.04
C GLY A 56 -21.18 -15.87 3.85
N ASN A 57 -19.91 -15.57 3.57
CA ASN A 57 -18.78 -16.18 4.27
C ASN A 57 -18.34 -15.36 5.49
N PRO A 58 -18.00 -16.02 6.62
CA PRO A 58 -17.27 -15.40 7.73
C PRO A 58 -16.05 -14.62 7.24
N SER A 59 -15.86 -13.40 7.74
CA SER A 59 -14.77 -12.52 7.32
C SER A 59 -14.36 -11.55 8.43
N GLY A 60 -13.14 -11.02 8.31
CA GLY A 60 -12.58 -10.04 9.21
C GLY A 60 -11.29 -10.50 9.87
N ILE A 61 -10.67 -9.60 10.63
CA ILE A 61 -9.37 -9.81 11.28
C ILE A 61 -9.36 -11.07 12.16
N PHE A 62 -10.37 -11.24 13.02
CA PHE A 62 -10.45 -12.39 13.91
C PHE A 62 -10.71 -13.70 13.15
N ILE A 63 -11.42 -13.63 12.03
CA ILE A 63 -11.71 -14.78 11.18
C ILE A 63 -10.43 -15.24 10.46
N ASP A 64 -9.69 -14.31 9.83
CA ASP A 64 -8.42 -14.63 9.16
C ASP A 64 -7.42 -15.30 10.13
N ILE A 65 -7.37 -14.83 11.38
CA ILE A 65 -6.51 -15.39 12.43
C ILE A 65 -6.97 -16.79 12.84
N ILE A 66 -8.25 -16.99 13.17
CA ILE A 66 -8.72 -18.28 13.68
C ILE A 66 -8.74 -19.36 12.59
N GLU A 67 -9.04 -19.00 11.34
CA GLU A 67 -8.96 -19.90 10.18
C GLU A 67 -7.52 -20.38 9.95
N TYR A 68 -6.53 -19.48 10.04
CA TYR A 68 -5.13 -19.88 9.96
C TYR A 68 -4.76 -20.87 11.08
N ILE A 69 -5.15 -20.57 12.32
CA ILE A 69 -4.89 -21.45 13.46
C ILE A 69 -5.58 -22.81 13.27
N ALA A 70 -6.84 -22.81 12.84
CA ALA A 70 -7.61 -24.02 12.59
C ALA A 70 -6.96 -24.90 11.51
N LYS A 71 -6.45 -24.30 10.44
CA LYS A 71 -5.70 -25.02 9.40
C LYS A 71 -4.43 -25.65 9.95
N GLU A 72 -3.67 -24.93 10.75
CA GLU A 72 -2.41 -25.41 11.36
C GLU A 72 -2.61 -26.51 12.41
N GLU A 73 -3.76 -26.50 13.07
CA GLU A 73 -4.09 -27.41 14.17
C GLU A 73 -5.10 -28.50 13.78
N ASN A 74 -5.49 -28.56 12.50
CA ASN A 74 -6.53 -29.43 11.97
C ASN A 74 -7.82 -29.35 12.81
N TRP A 75 -8.40 -28.15 12.89
CA TRP A 75 -9.70 -27.90 13.48
C TRP A 75 -10.76 -27.72 12.39
N ASN A 76 -11.96 -28.19 12.67
CA ASN A 76 -13.15 -27.92 11.88
C ASN A 76 -13.93 -26.77 12.53
N LEU A 77 -13.91 -25.59 11.93
CA LEU A 77 -14.63 -24.43 12.48
C LEU A 77 -16.11 -24.48 12.08
N GLN A 78 -16.98 -24.31 13.07
CA GLN A 78 -18.42 -24.15 12.86
C GLN A 78 -18.85 -22.77 13.36
N TYR A 79 -19.24 -21.90 12.44
CA TYR A 79 -19.64 -20.54 12.78
C TYR A 79 -21.12 -20.49 13.17
N VAL A 80 -21.41 -19.85 14.30
CA VAL A 80 -22.75 -19.73 14.86
C VAL A 80 -23.17 -18.25 14.84
N PRO A 81 -23.99 -17.82 13.87
CA PRO A 81 -24.35 -16.42 13.69
C PRO A 81 -25.34 -15.93 14.76
N GLY A 82 -25.23 -14.67 15.14
CA GLY A 82 -26.15 -13.98 16.05
C GLY A 82 -25.72 -12.55 16.35
N THR A 83 -26.44 -11.91 17.25
CA THR A 83 -26.03 -10.63 17.84
C THR A 83 -24.88 -10.83 18.84
N TRP A 84 -24.22 -9.73 19.20
CA TRP A 84 -23.19 -9.74 20.24
C TRP A 84 -23.70 -10.32 21.57
N ALA A 85 -24.87 -9.86 22.02
CA ALA A 85 -25.46 -10.30 23.29
C ALA A 85 -25.82 -11.80 23.26
N GLU A 86 -26.39 -12.28 22.17
CA GLU A 86 -26.66 -13.72 21.98
C GLU A 86 -25.37 -14.54 21.98
N GLY A 87 -24.31 -14.07 21.33
CA GLY A 87 -23.00 -14.74 21.31
C GLY A 87 -22.43 -14.92 22.72
N LEU A 88 -22.44 -13.88 23.55
CA LEU A 88 -22.00 -13.98 24.94
C LEU A 88 -22.88 -14.93 25.76
N ALA A 89 -24.20 -14.88 25.59
CA ALA A 89 -25.12 -15.77 26.29
C ALA A 89 -24.89 -17.25 25.89
N ARG A 90 -24.67 -17.52 24.61
CA ARG A 90 -24.32 -18.87 24.10
C ARG A 90 -22.98 -19.35 24.65
N LEU A 91 -21.99 -18.46 24.77
CA LEU A 91 -20.69 -18.79 25.34
C LEU A 91 -20.81 -19.19 26.82
N GLU A 92 -21.56 -18.40 27.60
CA GLU A 92 -21.78 -18.68 29.03
C GLU A 92 -22.46 -20.03 29.24
N LYS A 93 -23.43 -20.38 28.38
CA LYS A 93 -24.11 -21.68 28.39
C LYS A 93 -23.21 -22.83 27.89
N GLY A 94 -22.24 -22.56 27.03
CA GLY A 94 -21.38 -23.57 26.38
C GLY A 94 -21.95 -24.10 25.05
N GLU A 95 -22.88 -23.36 24.45
CA GLU A 95 -23.45 -23.64 23.12
C GLU A 95 -22.47 -23.27 21.99
N ILE A 96 -21.51 -22.38 22.28
CA ILE A 96 -20.32 -22.13 21.47
C ILE A 96 -19.05 -22.35 22.31
N ASP A 97 -17.94 -22.68 21.66
CA ASP A 97 -16.67 -22.98 22.30
C ASP A 97 -15.77 -21.74 22.41
N LEU A 98 -15.92 -20.82 21.46
CA LEU A 98 -15.09 -19.63 21.32
C LEU A 98 -15.92 -18.42 20.88
N MET A 99 -15.78 -17.30 21.57
CA MET A 99 -16.26 -15.99 21.11
C MET A 99 -15.06 -15.11 20.75
N PRO A 100 -14.92 -14.66 19.50
CA PRO A 100 -13.90 -13.70 19.10
C PRO A 100 -14.20 -12.27 19.57
N ASP A 101 -13.20 -11.40 19.49
CA ASP A 101 -13.34 -9.95 19.70
C ASP A 101 -13.92 -9.55 21.07
N VAL A 102 -13.54 -10.28 22.13
CA VAL A 102 -14.00 -10.03 23.49
C VAL A 102 -12.96 -9.21 24.25
N ALA A 103 -13.35 -7.99 24.63
CA ALA A 103 -12.58 -7.16 25.55
C ALA A 103 -12.55 -7.79 26.95
N PHE A 104 -11.36 -7.82 27.55
CA PHE A 104 -11.17 -8.23 28.94
C PHE A 104 -11.78 -7.22 29.91
N SER A 105 -12.51 -7.71 30.91
CA SER A 105 -12.95 -6.92 32.07
C SER A 105 -13.03 -7.81 33.31
N THR A 106 -12.94 -7.22 34.49
CA THR A 106 -13.05 -7.96 35.77
C THR A 106 -14.39 -8.67 35.93
N GLU A 107 -15.46 -8.10 35.39
CA GLU A 107 -16.79 -8.74 35.36
C GLU A 107 -16.83 -9.95 34.44
N ARG A 108 -16.20 -9.85 33.25
CA ARG A 108 -16.15 -10.93 32.27
C ARG A 108 -15.20 -12.05 32.67
N ASP A 109 -14.10 -11.74 33.35
CA ASP A 109 -13.18 -12.77 33.86
C ASP A 109 -13.86 -13.69 34.88
N LYS A 110 -14.91 -13.25 35.57
CA LYS A 110 -15.72 -14.14 36.43
C LYS A 110 -16.51 -15.19 35.64
N LYS A 111 -16.83 -14.90 34.37
CA LYS A 111 -17.73 -15.70 33.52
C LYS A 111 -17.01 -16.44 32.39
N PHE A 112 -15.85 -15.95 31.97
CA PHE A 112 -15.13 -16.42 30.79
C PHE A 112 -13.65 -16.62 31.09
N SER A 113 -13.04 -17.51 30.32
CA SER A 113 -11.59 -17.69 30.27
C SER A 113 -11.02 -16.99 29.04
N PHE A 114 -9.87 -16.35 29.20
CA PHE A 114 -9.18 -15.62 28.14
C PHE A 114 -7.79 -16.21 27.93
N HIS A 115 -7.34 -16.25 26.68
CA HIS A 115 -5.93 -16.47 26.38
C HIS A 115 -5.11 -15.20 26.71
N LYS A 116 -3.78 -15.30 26.82
CA LYS A 116 -2.90 -14.27 27.40
C LYS A 116 -2.36 -13.26 26.38
N VAL A 117 -2.10 -13.69 25.15
CA VAL A 117 -1.52 -12.86 24.09
C VAL A 117 -2.64 -12.09 23.38
N PRO A 118 -2.73 -10.75 23.47
CA PRO A 118 -3.84 -10.02 22.85
C PRO A 118 -3.92 -10.24 21.33
N ALA A 119 -5.11 -10.58 20.85
CA ALA A 119 -5.37 -10.77 19.43
C ALA A 119 -5.50 -9.43 18.69
N LEU A 120 -6.07 -8.40 19.31
CA LEU A 120 -6.15 -7.06 18.73
C LEU A 120 -6.20 -6.00 19.83
N SER A 121 -5.77 -4.78 19.54
CA SER A 121 -5.95 -3.63 20.44
C SER A 121 -6.84 -2.59 19.76
N SER A 122 -7.74 -1.98 20.52
CA SER A 122 -8.66 -0.96 20.04
C SER A 122 -9.00 0.04 21.16
N TRP A 123 -9.90 0.96 20.86
CA TRP A 123 -10.52 1.85 21.83
C TRP A 123 -11.92 2.21 21.36
N SER A 124 -12.69 2.80 22.26
CA SER A 124 -14.04 3.26 22.01
C SER A 124 -14.07 4.76 21.72
N GLN A 125 -14.93 5.17 20.79
CA GLN A 125 -15.04 6.54 20.34
C GLN A 125 -16.51 6.90 20.12
N VAL A 126 -16.86 8.14 20.44
CA VAL A 126 -18.19 8.71 20.18
C VAL A 126 -18.21 9.33 18.79
N TYR A 127 -19.26 9.01 18.03
CA TYR A 127 -19.53 9.52 16.69
C TYR A 127 -20.86 10.27 16.69
N ALA A 128 -20.92 11.41 16.01
CA ALA A 128 -22.11 12.25 15.99
C ALA A 128 -22.36 12.81 14.59
N ARG A 129 -23.54 13.37 14.34
CA ARG A 129 -23.81 14.07 13.08
C ARG A 129 -22.89 15.27 12.92
N LYS A 130 -22.56 15.61 11.66
CA LYS A 130 -21.79 16.81 11.33
C LYS A 130 -22.42 18.06 11.95
N GLY A 131 -21.60 18.89 12.60
CA GLY A 131 -22.07 20.13 13.24
C GLY A 131 -22.76 19.92 14.59
N SER A 132 -22.62 18.74 15.21
CA SER A 132 -23.16 18.46 16.55
C SER A 132 -22.52 19.27 17.68
N ASN A 133 -21.37 19.91 17.43
CA ASN A 133 -20.55 20.63 18.42
C ASN A 133 -20.15 19.79 19.65
N ILE A 134 -20.10 18.46 19.51
CA ILE A 134 -19.62 17.56 20.55
C ILE A 134 -18.09 17.50 20.46
N GLN A 135 -17.43 18.37 21.23
CA GLN A 135 -15.96 18.48 21.27
C GLN A 135 -15.37 17.89 22.56
N SER A 136 -16.20 17.64 23.57
CA SER A 136 -15.80 17.09 24.86
C SER A 136 -16.90 16.22 25.46
N ILE A 137 -16.53 15.40 26.45
CA ILE A 137 -17.49 14.56 27.18
C ILE A 137 -18.59 15.38 27.85
N LEU A 138 -18.28 16.61 28.30
CA LEU A 138 -19.24 17.51 28.94
C LEU A 138 -20.37 17.94 28.00
N ASN A 139 -20.11 17.99 26.69
CA ASN A 139 -21.13 18.31 25.69
C ASN A 139 -22.17 17.20 25.49
N LEU A 140 -21.95 16.03 26.10
CA LEU A 140 -22.89 14.92 26.10
C LEU A 140 -23.96 15.03 27.19
N HIS A 141 -23.90 16.04 28.06
CA HIS A 141 -24.94 16.29 29.04
C HIS A 141 -26.32 16.45 28.37
N ASN A 142 -27.33 15.78 28.93
CA ASN A 142 -28.70 15.69 28.42
C ASN A 142 -28.84 15.14 26.99
N LYS A 143 -27.83 14.40 26.50
CA LYS A 143 -27.88 13.80 25.15
C LYS A 143 -28.32 12.34 25.21
N ARG A 144 -28.90 11.90 24.09
CA ARG A 144 -29.25 10.50 23.83
C ARG A 144 -28.09 9.84 23.09
N ILE A 145 -27.54 8.77 23.64
CA ILE A 145 -26.36 8.11 23.08
C ILE A 145 -26.69 6.66 22.75
N ALA A 146 -26.61 6.31 21.46
CA ALA A 146 -26.79 4.94 21.00
C ALA A 146 -25.54 4.10 21.32
N VAL A 147 -25.71 2.90 21.87
CA VAL A 147 -24.61 2.02 22.26
C VAL A 147 -24.98 0.55 22.04
N LEU A 148 -23.99 -0.27 21.70
CA LEU A 148 -24.17 -1.70 21.54
C LEU A 148 -24.61 -2.35 22.87
N GLU A 149 -25.67 -3.14 22.83
CA GLU A 149 -26.20 -3.86 23.99
C GLU A 149 -25.21 -4.91 24.53
N GLY A 150 -25.01 -4.98 25.85
CA GLY A 150 -24.15 -5.99 26.49
C GLY A 150 -22.65 -5.79 26.22
N SER A 151 -22.28 -4.61 25.73
CA SER A 151 -20.92 -4.24 25.39
C SER A 151 -20.17 -3.65 26.61
N VAL A 152 -18.84 -3.73 26.61
CA VAL A 152 -18.02 -3.05 27.66
C VAL A 152 -18.17 -1.54 27.54
N GLN A 153 -18.41 -1.05 26.33
CA GLN A 153 -18.71 0.36 26.07
C GLN A 153 -19.90 0.84 26.88
N GLN A 154 -20.99 0.06 26.94
CA GLN A 154 -22.20 0.42 27.67
C GLN A 154 -21.92 0.59 29.18
N SER A 155 -21.26 -0.39 29.81
CA SER A 155 -20.99 -0.34 31.25
C SER A 155 -19.91 0.70 31.60
N THR A 156 -18.80 0.73 30.86
CA THR A 156 -17.71 1.68 31.08
C THR A 156 -18.16 3.11 30.84
N PHE A 157 -18.95 3.37 29.79
CA PHE A 157 -19.43 4.72 29.52
C PHE A 157 -20.44 5.19 30.57
N LYS A 158 -21.26 4.29 31.11
CA LYS A 158 -22.12 4.61 32.26
C LYS A 158 -21.29 5.07 33.46
N GLN A 159 -20.25 4.32 33.84
CA GLN A 159 -19.34 4.71 34.92
C GLN A 159 -18.61 6.03 34.63
N PHE A 160 -18.13 6.19 33.39
CA PHE A 160 -17.44 7.40 32.94
C PHE A 160 -18.35 8.63 33.02
N SER A 161 -19.60 8.51 32.60
CA SER A 161 -20.60 9.60 32.65
C SER A 161 -20.98 9.99 34.08
N SER A 162 -21.10 9.02 34.99
CA SER A 162 -21.37 9.27 36.41
C SER A 162 -20.22 10.02 37.10
N GLY A 163 -18.97 9.77 36.72
CA GLY A 163 -17.82 10.49 37.27
C GLY A 163 -17.80 12.01 36.97
N PHE A 164 -18.53 12.44 35.93
CA PHE A 164 -18.69 13.85 35.55
C PHE A 164 -20.09 14.40 35.87
N ASP A 165 -20.92 13.67 36.61
CA ASP A 165 -22.32 14.02 36.91
C ASP A 165 -23.17 14.36 35.66
N LEU A 166 -22.98 13.58 34.59
CA LEU A 166 -23.66 13.79 33.32
C LEU A 166 -24.98 13.00 33.28
N ASN A 167 -26.09 13.72 33.05
CA ASN A 167 -27.37 13.09 32.75
C ASN A 167 -27.41 12.65 31.29
N ILE A 168 -27.09 11.39 31.02
CA ILE A 168 -27.05 10.82 29.66
C ILE A 168 -28.10 9.73 29.53
N LYS A 169 -28.89 9.77 28.45
CA LYS A 169 -29.83 8.70 28.12
C LYS A 169 -29.18 7.71 27.15
N LEU A 170 -28.81 6.53 27.64
CA LEU A 170 -28.31 5.46 26.77
C LEU A 170 -29.47 4.77 26.04
N ILE A 171 -29.32 4.59 24.73
CA ILE A 171 -30.22 3.83 23.87
C ILE A 171 -29.46 2.59 23.40
N THR A 172 -29.92 1.41 23.77
CA THR A 172 -29.27 0.16 23.35
C THR A 172 -29.62 -0.19 21.91
N ALA A 173 -28.65 -0.74 21.18
CA ALA A 173 -28.81 -1.22 19.83
C ALA A 173 -28.24 -2.65 19.69
N PRO A 174 -28.83 -3.50 18.83
CA PRO A 174 -28.38 -4.89 18.65
C PRO A 174 -27.09 -5.01 17.83
N SER A 175 -26.69 -3.96 17.11
CA SER A 175 -25.47 -3.89 16.31
C SER A 175 -24.95 -2.46 16.21
N TYR A 176 -23.67 -2.29 15.87
CA TYR A 176 -23.12 -0.94 15.61
C TYR A 176 -23.79 -0.25 14.42
N LYS A 177 -24.19 -1.04 13.40
CA LYS A 177 -24.96 -0.54 12.27
C LYS A 177 -26.27 0.09 12.75
N ALA A 178 -27.03 -0.63 13.58
CA ALA A 178 -28.27 -0.12 14.16
C ALA A 178 -28.01 1.12 15.03
N ALA A 179 -26.92 1.17 15.80
CA ALA A 179 -26.55 2.35 16.58
C ALA A 179 -26.31 3.58 15.70
N PHE A 180 -25.60 3.42 14.57
CA PHE A 180 -25.39 4.49 13.60
C PHE A 180 -26.67 4.88 12.88
N GLU A 181 -27.53 3.93 12.50
CA GLU A 181 -28.84 4.20 11.89
C GLU A 181 -29.74 5.04 12.82
N ILE A 182 -29.78 4.73 14.13
CA ILE A 182 -30.54 5.51 15.13
C ILE A 182 -30.08 6.98 15.15
N VAL A 183 -28.77 7.25 15.10
CA VAL A 183 -28.23 8.61 15.06
C VAL A 183 -28.50 9.28 13.72
N ALA A 184 -28.36 8.56 12.61
CA ALA A 184 -28.64 9.08 11.27
C ALA A 184 -30.11 9.50 11.13
N ARG A 185 -31.05 8.78 11.76
CA ARG A 185 -32.49 9.12 11.81
C ARG A 185 -32.85 10.23 12.81
N GLY A 186 -31.91 10.70 13.63
CA GLY A 186 -32.16 11.74 14.64
C GLY A 186 -32.80 11.23 15.94
N GLU A 187 -32.91 9.92 16.13
CA GLU A 187 -33.45 9.28 17.34
C GLU A 187 -32.44 9.27 18.51
N ALA A 188 -31.16 9.42 18.21
CA ALA A 188 -30.09 9.68 19.17
C ALA A 188 -29.21 10.85 18.67
N ASP A 189 -28.43 11.43 19.58
CA ASP A 189 -27.57 12.58 19.28
C ASP A 189 -26.14 12.15 18.92
N ALA A 190 -25.69 11.02 19.45
CA ALA A 190 -24.41 10.39 19.10
C ALA A 190 -24.49 8.87 19.30
N ALA A 191 -23.51 8.14 18.77
CA ALA A 191 -23.33 6.71 18.92
C ALA A 191 -21.92 6.39 19.44
N ILE A 192 -21.80 5.30 20.20
CA ILE A 192 -20.52 4.78 20.66
C ILE A 192 -20.19 3.51 19.86
N THR A 193 -19.02 3.48 19.25
CA THR A 193 -18.47 2.28 18.62
C THR A 193 -16.99 2.12 18.95
N ASN A 194 -16.42 0.97 18.57
CA ASN A 194 -14.98 0.85 18.50
C ASN A 194 -14.43 1.67 17.31
N ARG A 195 -13.14 2.07 17.40
CA ARG A 195 -12.46 2.88 16.38
C ARG A 195 -12.51 2.25 14.98
N PHE A 196 -12.33 0.94 14.86
CA PHE A 196 -12.27 0.29 13.54
C PHE A 196 -13.59 0.39 12.79
N TYR A 197 -14.69 0.04 13.46
CA TYR A 197 -16.03 0.15 12.88
C TYR A 197 -16.35 1.60 12.51
N GLY A 198 -16.07 2.53 13.42
CA GLY A 198 -16.40 3.93 13.22
C GLY A 198 -15.61 4.59 12.10
N LEU A 199 -14.29 4.33 11.98
CA LEU A 199 -13.50 4.83 10.85
C LEU A 199 -14.02 4.33 9.50
N MET A 200 -14.46 3.07 9.44
CA MET A 200 -14.92 2.45 8.20
C MET A 200 -16.30 2.97 7.77
N HIS A 201 -17.23 3.16 8.72
CA HIS A 201 -18.65 3.36 8.39
C HIS A 201 -19.20 4.74 8.73
N ALA A 202 -18.59 5.54 9.62
CA ALA A 202 -19.22 6.77 10.10
C ALA A 202 -19.63 7.73 8.96
N LYS A 203 -18.76 7.87 7.96
CA LYS A 203 -19.02 8.73 6.78
C LYS A 203 -20.25 8.28 5.98
N ASP A 204 -20.48 6.97 5.87
CA ASP A 204 -21.62 6.40 5.12
C ASP A 204 -22.97 6.76 5.77
N PHE A 205 -22.96 6.97 7.10
CA PHE A 205 -24.14 7.37 7.87
C PHE A 205 -24.22 8.89 8.10
N GLY A 206 -23.35 9.69 7.47
CA GLY A 206 -23.29 11.14 7.67
C GLY A 206 -22.79 11.55 9.07
N LEU A 207 -22.06 10.67 9.74
CA LEU A 207 -21.47 10.88 11.06
C LEU A 207 -19.98 11.23 10.94
N GLU A 208 -19.47 11.91 11.96
CA GLU A 208 -18.06 12.24 12.16
C GLU A 208 -17.60 11.77 13.53
N ASP A 209 -16.31 11.48 13.65
CA ASP A 209 -15.70 11.13 14.92
C ASP A 209 -15.55 12.37 15.79
N THR A 210 -15.82 12.23 17.09
CA THR A 210 -15.64 13.31 18.06
C THR A 210 -14.34 13.12 18.82
N ALA A 211 -13.90 14.14 19.56
CA ALA A 211 -12.75 14.03 20.45
C ALA A 211 -13.01 13.16 21.71
N VAL A 212 -14.24 12.67 21.90
CA VAL A 212 -14.58 11.81 23.04
C VAL A 212 -14.15 10.37 22.73
N VAL A 213 -12.94 10.05 23.18
CA VAL A 213 -12.31 8.73 23.12
C VAL A 213 -12.15 8.19 24.53
N PHE A 214 -12.40 6.90 24.72
CA PHE A 214 -12.29 6.24 26.02
C PHE A 214 -12.06 4.74 25.85
N GLU A 215 -11.81 4.06 26.97
CA GLU A 215 -11.68 2.60 27.04
C GLU A 215 -10.66 2.01 26.05
N PRO A 216 -9.35 2.23 26.22
CA PRO A 216 -8.34 1.43 25.55
C PRO A 216 -8.54 -0.04 25.93
N ALA A 217 -8.71 -0.89 24.93
CA ALA A 217 -9.09 -2.28 25.12
C ALA A 217 -8.15 -3.22 24.36
N VAL A 218 -7.74 -4.28 25.04
CA VAL A 218 -7.14 -5.46 24.43
C VAL A 218 -8.22 -6.52 24.25
N LEU A 219 -8.23 -7.12 23.07
CA LEU A 219 -9.28 -7.99 22.58
C LEU A 219 -8.73 -9.40 22.42
N PHE A 220 -9.53 -10.38 22.80
CA PHE A 220 -9.15 -11.78 22.89
C PHE A 220 -10.24 -12.66 22.26
N PHE A 221 -9.90 -13.92 22.02
CA PHE A 221 -10.86 -14.98 21.96
C PHE A 221 -11.20 -15.44 23.39
N ALA A 222 -12.49 -15.49 23.73
CA ALA A 222 -12.96 -15.94 25.03
C ALA A 222 -13.59 -17.33 24.93
N ALA A 223 -13.37 -18.14 25.96
CA ALA A 223 -14.06 -19.41 26.18
C ALA A 223 -14.94 -19.32 27.43
N LYS A 224 -15.84 -20.30 27.60
CA LYS A 224 -16.54 -20.49 28.88
C LYS A 224 -15.54 -20.63 30.04
N LYS A 225 -15.86 -20.09 31.22
CA LYS A 225 -14.96 -20.15 32.39
C LYS A 225 -14.52 -21.58 32.67
N SER A 226 -13.22 -21.74 32.93
CA SER A 226 -12.59 -23.02 33.27
C SER A 226 -12.85 -24.14 32.25
N SER A 227 -13.10 -23.77 30.98
CA SER A 227 -13.27 -24.67 29.86
C SER A 227 -12.33 -24.28 28.73
N ASN A 228 -12.04 -25.21 27.82
CA ASN A 228 -11.25 -24.98 26.61
C ASN A 228 -9.87 -24.36 26.88
N GLU A 229 -9.25 -24.60 28.04
CA GLU A 229 -7.92 -24.06 28.36
C GLU A 229 -6.85 -24.52 27.35
N GLN A 230 -6.93 -25.78 26.90
CA GLN A 230 -6.06 -26.29 25.84
C GLN A 230 -6.24 -25.51 24.53
N LEU A 231 -7.48 -25.18 24.15
CA LEU A 231 -7.78 -24.39 22.96
C LEU A 231 -7.16 -22.99 23.06
N LEU A 232 -7.35 -22.33 24.21
CA LEU A 232 -6.80 -21.00 24.48
C LEU A 232 -5.27 -20.99 24.50
N ASN A 233 -4.64 -22.01 25.08
CA ASN A 233 -3.17 -22.16 25.10
C ASN A 233 -2.60 -22.36 23.69
N VAL A 234 -3.29 -23.10 22.82
CA VAL A 234 -2.90 -23.24 21.41
C VAL A 234 -3.02 -21.92 20.66
N ILE A 235 -4.11 -21.17 20.88
CA ILE A 235 -4.29 -19.83 20.32
C ILE A 235 -3.13 -18.91 20.76
N ASP A 236 -2.75 -18.91 22.04
CA ASP A 236 -1.61 -18.12 22.53
C ASP A 236 -0.30 -18.48 21.83
N LYS A 237 0.01 -19.79 21.74
CA LYS A 237 1.23 -20.28 21.08
C LYS A 237 1.30 -19.81 19.62
N ARG A 238 0.18 -19.91 18.89
CA ARG A 238 0.13 -19.52 17.47
C ARG A 238 0.13 -18.01 17.29
N LEU A 239 -0.63 -17.26 18.11
CA LEU A 239 -0.61 -15.80 18.08
C LEU A 239 0.77 -15.22 18.39
N LEU A 240 1.49 -15.79 19.36
CA LEU A 240 2.86 -15.35 19.67
C LEU A 240 3.78 -15.51 18.46
N HIS A 241 3.70 -16.66 17.78
CA HIS A 241 4.46 -16.90 16.54
C HIS A 241 4.07 -15.89 15.44
N LEU A 242 2.77 -15.70 15.20
CA LEU A 242 2.27 -14.77 14.19
C LEU A 242 2.71 -13.32 14.44
N LYS A 243 2.68 -12.86 15.70
CA LYS A 243 3.06 -11.49 16.06
C LYS A 243 4.57 -11.25 15.98
N ASN A 244 5.38 -12.30 16.11
CA ASN A 244 6.84 -12.23 15.99
C ASN A 244 7.34 -12.24 14.52
N ASP A 245 6.48 -12.60 13.56
CA ASP A 245 6.80 -12.57 12.13
C ASP A 245 6.03 -11.44 11.41
N PRO A 246 6.69 -10.35 11.00
CA PRO A 246 6.07 -9.25 10.24
C PRO A 246 5.43 -9.66 8.91
N LYS A 247 5.80 -10.82 8.35
CA LYS A 247 5.24 -11.35 7.09
C LYS A 247 4.07 -12.30 7.30
N SER A 248 3.66 -12.51 8.56
CA SER A 248 2.60 -13.45 8.89
C SER A 248 1.21 -13.01 8.42
N ILE A 249 0.26 -13.95 8.48
CA ILE A 249 -1.15 -13.67 8.19
C ILE A 249 -1.72 -12.57 9.10
N TYR A 250 -1.19 -12.40 10.31
CA TYR A 250 -1.66 -11.39 11.25
C TYR A 250 -1.48 -9.98 10.68
N TYR A 251 -0.26 -9.60 10.30
CA TYR A 251 0.02 -8.25 9.81
C TYR A 251 -0.59 -8.00 8.43
N SER A 252 -0.64 -9.02 7.56
CA SER A 252 -1.30 -8.89 6.27
C SER A 252 -2.82 -8.75 6.41
N SER A 253 -3.46 -9.44 7.36
CA SER A 253 -4.87 -9.28 7.70
C SER A 253 -5.16 -7.88 8.26
N ILE A 254 -4.39 -7.40 9.24
CA ILE A 254 -4.53 -6.03 9.76
C ILE A 254 -4.43 -5.02 8.60
N LYS A 255 -3.37 -5.11 7.78
CA LYS A 255 -3.20 -4.21 6.63
C LYS A 255 -4.39 -4.27 5.67
N LYS A 256 -4.85 -5.47 5.30
CA LYS A 256 -5.99 -5.69 4.40
C LYS A 256 -7.27 -5.00 4.90
N TRP A 257 -7.53 -5.08 6.21
CA TRP A 257 -8.78 -4.64 6.80
C TRP A 257 -8.76 -3.19 7.32
N THR A 258 -7.58 -2.60 7.57
CA THR A 258 -7.48 -1.26 8.17
C THR A 258 -6.92 -0.20 7.25
N THR A 259 -6.35 -0.57 6.10
CA THR A 259 -5.81 0.41 5.15
C THR A 259 -6.96 1.00 4.34
N GLU A 260 -7.28 2.27 4.55
CA GLU A 260 -7.98 3.04 3.52
C GLU A 260 -7.08 2.99 2.27
N GLU A 261 -7.52 2.38 1.17
CA GLU A 261 -6.81 2.54 -0.10
C GLU A 261 -6.80 4.03 -0.41
N ILE A 262 -5.68 4.70 -0.09
CA ILE A 262 -5.44 6.06 -0.55
C ILE A 262 -5.23 5.94 -2.05
N LYS A 263 -6.34 5.92 -2.79
CA LYS A 263 -6.35 6.11 -4.23
C LYS A 263 -5.87 7.54 -4.43
N LEU A 264 -4.57 7.73 -4.58
CA LEU A 264 -3.94 8.98 -4.95
C LEU A 264 -4.58 9.44 -6.27
N LYS A 265 -5.64 10.24 -6.16
CA LYS A 265 -6.33 10.85 -7.30
C LYS A 265 -5.49 12.04 -7.70
N PHE A 266 -4.52 11.82 -8.60
CA PHE A 266 -3.78 12.92 -9.19
C PHE A 266 -4.75 13.89 -9.88
N PRO A 267 -4.66 15.21 -9.58
CA PRO A 267 -5.47 16.21 -10.26
C PRO A 267 -5.33 16.10 -11.77
N ALA A 268 -6.42 16.28 -12.50
CA ALA A 268 -6.42 16.19 -13.97
C ALA A 268 -5.38 17.14 -14.60
N TRP A 269 -5.21 18.34 -14.04
CA TRP A 269 -4.24 19.33 -14.52
C TRP A 269 -2.80 18.82 -14.52
N LEU A 270 -2.42 17.98 -13.55
CA LEU A 270 -1.05 17.45 -13.45
C LEU A 270 -0.77 16.44 -14.58
N LYS A 271 -1.76 15.63 -14.95
CA LYS A 271 -1.66 14.70 -16.09
C LYS A 271 -1.57 15.45 -17.41
N ILE A 272 -2.40 16.49 -17.57
CA ILE A 272 -2.40 17.34 -18.77
C ILE A 272 -1.07 18.10 -18.88
N PHE A 273 -0.59 18.66 -17.77
CA PHE A 273 0.70 19.34 -17.71
C PHE A 273 1.84 18.42 -18.13
N GLY A 274 1.90 17.19 -17.59
CA GLY A 274 2.89 16.20 -18.00
C GLY A 274 2.84 15.86 -19.50
N LEU A 275 1.64 15.76 -20.07
CA LEU A 275 1.44 15.51 -21.50
C LEU A 275 1.89 16.70 -22.36
N VAL A 276 1.57 17.93 -21.96
CA VAL A 276 2.00 19.17 -22.64
C VAL A 276 3.51 19.31 -22.61
N VAL A 277 4.16 19.09 -21.46
CA VAL A 277 5.62 19.11 -21.33
C VAL A 277 6.25 18.04 -22.24
N GLY A 278 5.67 16.84 -22.27
CA GLY A 278 6.11 15.77 -23.18
C GLY A 278 6.05 16.18 -24.66
N ILE A 279 4.95 16.80 -25.09
CA ILE A 279 4.79 17.29 -26.47
C ILE A 279 5.80 18.40 -26.77
N ILE A 280 5.99 19.36 -25.86
CA ILE A 280 6.97 20.45 -26.04
C ILE A 280 8.39 19.89 -26.19
N LEU A 281 8.78 18.91 -25.37
CA LEU A 281 10.08 18.26 -25.47
C LEU A 281 10.25 17.52 -26.80
N LEU A 282 9.22 16.81 -27.26
CA LEU A 282 9.25 16.13 -28.56
C LEU A 282 9.34 17.13 -29.73
N MET A 283 8.58 18.22 -29.68
CA MET A 283 8.66 19.29 -30.68
C MET A 283 10.03 19.97 -30.68
N SER A 284 10.59 20.24 -29.49
CA SER A 284 11.93 20.81 -29.35
C SER A 284 13.00 19.88 -29.92
N LEU A 285 12.89 18.58 -29.66
CA LEU A 285 13.83 17.58 -30.19
C LEU A 285 13.72 17.47 -31.71
N ALA A 286 12.51 17.39 -32.25
CA ALA A 286 12.27 17.37 -33.69
C ALA A 286 12.79 18.65 -34.36
N GLY A 287 12.51 19.82 -33.79
CA GLY A 287 13.00 21.11 -34.26
C GLY A 287 14.52 21.18 -34.27
N SER A 288 15.18 20.71 -33.20
CA SER A 288 16.65 20.66 -33.13
C SER A 288 17.26 19.77 -34.21
N ILE A 289 16.64 18.63 -34.53
CA ILE A 289 17.11 17.72 -35.60
C ILE A 289 16.94 18.37 -36.97
N ILE A 290 15.79 19.01 -37.23
CA ILE A 290 15.51 19.69 -38.50
C ILE A 290 16.48 20.87 -38.71
N LEU A 291 16.68 21.69 -37.66
CA LEU A 291 17.59 22.83 -37.71
C LEU A 291 19.02 22.40 -38.00
N LYS A 292 19.50 21.34 -37.33
CA LYS A 292 20.85 20.79 -37.58
C LYS A 292 21.02 20.38 -39.04
N ARG A 293 20.03 19.69 -39.62
CA ARG A 293 20.05 19.32 -41.04
C ARG A 293 20.08 20.53 -41.98
N GLN A 294 19.31 21.58 -41.69
CA GLN A 294 19.31 22.79 -42.50
C GLN A 294 20.66 23.53 -42.44
N VAL A 295 21.24 23.63 -41.25
CA VAL A 295 22.57 24.23 -41.06
C VAL A 295 23.62 23.43 -41.83
N ASP A 296 23.61 22.10 -41.76
CA ASP A 296 24.57 21.26 -42.49
C ASP A 296 24.47 21.45 -44.01
N VAL A 297 23.25 21.55 -44.55
CA VAL A 297 23.03 21.80 -45.99
C VAL A 297 23.52 23.20 -46.39
N ARG A 298 23.14 24.24 -45.65
CA ARG A 298 23.56 25.62 -45.95
C ARG A 298 25.06 25.82 -45.79
N THR A 299 25.67 25.16 -44.81
CA THR A 299 27.13 25.20 -44.61
C THR A 299 27.85 24.60 -45.81
N LYS A 300 27.35 23.50 -46.39
CA LYS A 300 27.90 22.92 -47.62
C LYS A 300 27.73 23.83 -48.83
N GLU A 301 26.55 24.42 -49.02
CA GLU A 301 26.31 25.37 -50.12
C GLU A 301 27.24 26.59 -50.02
N LEU A 302 27.36 27.18 -48.83
CA LEU A 302 28.26 28.32 -48.58
C LEU A 302 29.72 27.96 -48.84
N GLN A 303 30.16 26.76 -48.47
CA GLN A 303 31.51 26.28 -48.76
C GLN A 303 31.77 26.18 -50.27
N LEU A 304 30.81 25.65 -51.04
CA LEU A 304 30.93 25.54 -52.50
C LEU A 304 30.97 26.93 -53.16
N VAL A 305 30.08 27.84 -52.77
CA VAL A 305 30.05 29.21 -53.30
C VAL A 305 31.32 29.97 -52.95
N ASN A 306 31.85 29.83 -51.73
CA ASN A 306 33.12 30.44 -51.35
C ASN A 306 34.29 29.90 -52.19
N GLN A 307 34.34 28.57 -52.43
CA GLN A 307 35.37 27.98 -53.30
C GLN A 307 35.29 28.50 -54.74
N GLU A 308 34.09 28.62 -55.30
CA GLU A 308 33.89 29.19 -56.63
C GLU A 308 34.30 30.67 -56.68
N MET A 309 33.96 31.43 -55.64
CA MET A 309 34.35 32.83 -55.52
C MET A 309 35.87 32.99 -55.43
N ASP A 310 36.54 32.16 -54.64
CA ASP A 310 38.00 32.14 -54.52
C ASP A 310 38.65 31.83 -55.87
N GLN A 311 38.12 30.87 -56.64
CA GLN A 311 38.57 30.58 -58.00
C GLN A 311 38.43 31.79 -58.92
N ARG A 312 37.26 32.46 -58.91
CA ARG A 312 37.02 33.67 -59.70
C ARG A 312 37.96 34.81 -59.31
N ILE A 313 38.26 34.96 -58.02
CA ILE A 313 39.23 35.96 -57.54
C ILE A 313 40.60 35.66 -58.12
N VAL A 314 41.06 34.41 -58.08
CA VAL A 314 42.35 33.99 -58.65
C VAL A 314 42.38 34.26 -60.16
N GLU A 315 41.35 33.87 -60.90
CA GLU A 315 41.26 34.10 -62.35
C GLU A 315 41.29 35.60 -62.71
N ARG A 316 40.49 36.42 -62.02
CA ARG A 316 40.46 37.86 -62.25
C ARG A 316 41.78 38.53 -61.89
N THR A 317 42.41 38.10 -60.80
CA THR A 317 43.73 38.63 -60.39
C THR A 317 44.79 38.30 -61.44
N ALA A 318 44.77 37.10 -62.01
CA ALA A 318 45.66 36.71 -63.10
C ALA A 318 45.41 37.51 -64.39
N GLN A 319 44.14 37.70 -64.79
CA GLN A 319 43.77 38.53 -65.95
C GLN A 319 44.21 39.98 -65.77
N LEU A 320 44.00 40.55 -64.58
CA LEU A 320 44.42 41.91 -64.26
C LEU A 320 45.94 42.06 -64.30
N ALA A 321 46.69 41.09 -63.76
CA ALA A 321 48.15 41.10 -63.81
C ALA A 321 48.67 41.06 -65.25
N GLU A 322 48.06 40.25 -66.12
CA GLU A 322 48.44 40.16 -67.54
C GLU A 322 48.09 41.45 -68.30
N ALA A 323 46.89 42.01 -68.12
CA ALA A 323 46.50 43.28 -68.73
C ALA A 323 47.40 44.43 -68.28
N MET A 324 47.79 44.44 -67.00
CA MET A 324 48.72 45.42 -66.44
C MET A 324 50.12 45.30 -67.07
N LYS A 325 50.61 44.07 -67.27
CA LYS A 325 51.87 43.80 -67.97
C LYS A 325 51.84 44.30 -69.42
N GLN A 326 50.76 44.01 -70.15
CA GLN A 326 50.58 44.50 -71.52
C GLN A 326 50.53 46.04 -71.60
N ALA A 327 49.83 46.69 -70.65
CA ALA A 327 49.78 48.13 -70.57
C ALA A 327 51.17 48.75 -70.29
N GLN A 328 51.95 48.15 -69.38
CA GLN A 328 53.33 48.58 -69.11
C GLN A 328 54.25 48.37 -70.33
N GLU A 329 54.12 47.26 -71.05
CA GLU A 329 54.88 47.02 -72.27
C GLU A 329 54.52 48.03 -73.37
N ALA A 330 53.22 48.31 -73.57
CA ALA A 330 52.76 49.33 -74.51
C ALA A 330 53.24 50.74 -74.14
N ASP A 331 53.21 51.10 -72.85
CA ASP A 331 53.69 52.40 -72.37
C ASP A 331 55.22 52.55 -72.54
N ARG A 332 55.96 51.47 -72.29
CA ARG A 332 57.42 51.41 -72.53
C ARG A 332 57.75 51.54 -74.02
N LEU A 333 57.03 50.83 -74.89
CA LEU A 333 57.19 50.94 -76.35
C LEU A 333 56.85 52.34 -76.86
N LYS A 334 55.76 52.94 -76.36
CA LYS A 334 55.38 54.31 -76.67
C LYS A 334 56.47 55.31 -76.25
N SER A 335 57.00 55.16 -75.04
CA SER A 335 58.08 56.01 -74.54
C SER A 335 59.35 55.89 -75.37
N ALA A 336 59.75 54.66 -75.75
CA ALA A 336 60.89 54.41 -76.64
C ALA A 336 60.66 55.01 -78.04
N PHE A 337 59.48 54.85 -78.63
CA PHE A 337 59.11 55.44 -79.91
C PHE A 337 59.15 56.96 -79.88
N LEU A 338 58.59 57.61 -78.85
CA LEU A 338 58.64 59.06 -78.69
C LEU A 338 60.07 59.57 -78.55
N ALA A 339 60.93 58.84 -77.83
CA ALA A 339 62.35 59.18 -77.72
C ALA A 339 63.09 59.07 -79.08
N THR A 340 62.86 58.00 -79.85
CA THR A 340 63.44 57.83 -81.20
C THR A 340 62.91 58.87 -82.18
N MET A 341 61.60 59.11 -82.22
CA MET A 341 60.99 60.16 -83.06
C MET A 341 61.47 61.55 -82.68
N SER A 342 61.65 61.84 -81.38
CA SER A 342 62.23 63.10 -80.92
C SER A 342 63.67 63.26 -81.41
N HIS A 343 64.44 62.19 -81.54
CA HIS A 343 65.81 62.23 -82.04
C HIS A 343 65.85 62.44 -83.57
N GLU A 344 64.95 61.78 -84.32
CA GLU A 344 64.83 61.90 -85.78
C GLU A 344 64.23 63.25 -86.22
N LEU A 345 63.31 63.84 -85.46
CA LEU A 345 62.71 65.14 -85.74
C LEU A 345 63.63 66.32 -85.38
N ARG A 346 64.52 66.18 -84.40
CA ARG A 346 65.45 67.26 -84.01
C ARG A 346 66.49 67.54 -85.10
N THR A 347 66.88 66.54 -85.87
CA THR A 347 67.89 66.64 -86.93
C THR A 347 67.44 67.60 -88.06
N PRO A 348 66.25 67.48 -88.68
CA PRO A 348 65.76 68.46 -89.64
C PRO A 348 65.33 69.79 -89.00
N LEU A 349 64.84 69.79 -87.74
CA LEU A 349 64.43 71.02 -87.06
C LEU A 349 65.62 71.95 -86.77
N ASN A 350 66.79 71.39 -86.43
CA ASN A 350 68.04 72.16 -86.36
C ASN A 350 68.51 72.63 -87.73
N SER A 351 68.16 71.94 -88.82
CA SER A 351 68.44 72.39 -90.20
C SER A 351 67.52 73.53 -90.66
N ILE A 352 66.37 73.76 -90.02
CA ILE A 352 65.39 74.79 -90.40
C ILE A 352 65.48 76.04 -89.48
N ILE A 353 65.86 75.90 -88.21
CA ILE A 353 65.99 77.03 -87.26
C ILE A 353 67.34 77.77 -87.39
N GLY A 354 68.26 77.29 -88.25
CA GLY A 354 69.57 77.91 -88.50
C GLY A 354 69.61 79.07 -89.51
N PHE A 355 68.47 79.57 -90.01
CA PHE A 355 68.41 80.72 -90.92
C PHE A 355 67.41 81.77 -90.42
N THR A 356 67.85 82.59 -89.47
CA THR A 356 67.64 84.06 -89.44
C THR A 356 68.74 84.69 -88.60
#